data_AF-A0AAN4YC21-F1
#
_entry.id   AF-A0AAN4YC21-F1
#
_cell.length_a   1.000
_cell.length_b   1.000
_cell.length_c   1.000
_cell.angle_alpha   90.00
_cell.angle_beta   90.00
_cell.angle_gamma   90.00
#
_symmetry.space_group_name_H-M   'P 1'
#
loop_
_entity.id
_entity.type
_entity.pdbx_description
1 polymer ?
#
loop_
_entity_poly.entity_id
_entity_poly.type
_entity_poly.pdbx_seq_one_letter_code
_entity_poly.pdbx_strand_id
1 'polypeptide(L)'
;MLWRSWTMLGRRKWGNAGTAGGRSNITREDFDNLFGHCEAITDQPGTLFAPELISAYPEAKVILSRRDVDTWYPSLCTVLRPITTGLKVWVRFLEKDIPAEAFPNGNTVDNTLGAFNNNVDKCVASAVRNLTISVVCVGVVVAYGLGGHRVNWQQWVNYLNIRESIENFI
;
A
#
# COMPACT_ATOMS: atom_id res chain seq x y z
N MET A 1 2.33 12.86 -8.57
CA MET A 1 2.03 13.15 -7.16
C MET A 1 0.52 13.21 -6.83
N LEU A 2 -0.40 12.57 -7.57
CA LEU A 2 -1.84 12.55 -7.21
C LEU A 2 -2.26 11.34 -6.33
N TRP A 3 -1.62 10.19 -6.52
CA TRP A 3 -2.04 8.94 -5.88
C TRP A 3 -1.91 8.91 -4.36
N ARG A 4 -0.91 9.62 -3.81
CA ARG A 4 -0.70 9.72 -2.36
C ARG A 4 -1.89 10.38 -1.67
N SER A 5 -2.39 11.49 -2.21
CA SER A 5 -3.53 12.22 -1.64
C SER A 5 -4.81 11.38 -1.68
N TRP A 6 -5.07 10.68 -2.80
CA TRP A 6 -6.17 9.71 -2.89
C TRP A 6 -6.04 8.57 -1.88
N THR A 7 -4.82 8.06 -1.68
CA THR A 7 -4.54 7.02 -0.67
C THR A 7 -4.81 7.52 0.75
N MET A 8 -4.49 8.79 1.05
CA MET A 8 -4.75 9.38 2.37
C MET A 8 -6.25 9.56 2.62
N LEU A 9 -7.02 10.02 1.61
CA LEU A 9 -8.48 10.05 1.71
C LEU A 9 -9.07 8.66 1.88
N GLY A 10 -8.56 7.68 1.12
CA GLY A 10 -8.99 6.29 1.26
C GLY A 10 -8.71 5.72 2.65
N ARG A 11 -7.55 6.02 3.26
CA ARG A 11 -7.26 5.63 4.65
C ARG A 11 -8.17 6.30 5.67
N ARG A 12 -8.56 7.57 5.46
CA ARG A 12 -9.51 8.26 6.34
C ARG A 12 -10.92 7.68 6.24
N LYS A 13 -11.33 7.24 5.05
CA LYS A 13 -12.65 6.65 4.81
C LYS A 13 -12.75 5.17 5.20
N TRP A 14 -11.76 4.36 4.86
CA TRP A 14 -11.80 2.90 5.01
C TRP A 14 -10.69 2.30 5.90
N GLY A 15 -9.74 3.11 6.39
CA GLY A 15 -8.68 2.61 7.28
C GLY A 15 -9.15 2.41 8.72
N ASN A 16 -8.30 1.80 9.55
CA ASN A 16 -8.58 1.54 10.98
C ASN A 16 -8.80 2.82 11.83
N ALA A 17 -8.49 3.99 11.29
CA ALA A 17 -8.79 5.30 11.88
C ALA A 17 -10.16 5.86 11.43
N GLY A 18 -10.93 5.10 10.65
CA GLY A 18 -12.26 5.47 10.19
C GLY A 18 -13.22 5.65 11.37
N THR A 19 -14.10 6.64 11.28
CA THR A 19 -15.11 6.85 12.31
C THR A 19 -16.07 5.66 12.32
N ALA A 20 -16.44 5.17 13.51
CA ALA A 20 -17.25 3.96 13.72
C ALA A 20 -18.71 4.05 13.18
N GLY A 21 -19.03 5.04 12.33
CA GLY A 21 -20.36 5.27 11.76
C GLY A 21 -20.38 5.55 10.26
N GLY A 22 -19.29 5.24 9.53
CA GLY A 22 -19.24 5.39 8.07
C GLY A 22 -19.22 6.84 7.55
N ARG A 23 -19.10 7.83 8.44
CA ARG A 23 -18.94 9.25 8.07
C ARG A 23 -17.46 9.59 8.01
N SER A 24 -16.88 9.59 6.81
CA SER A 24 -15.51 10.09 6.66
C SER A 24 -15.48 11.59 6.96
N ASN A 25 -14.44 12.06 7.66
CA ASN A 25 -14.27 13.48 8.00
C ASN A 25 -13.73 14.29 6.81
N ILE A 26 -14.01 13.87 5.57
CA ILE A 26 -13.45 14.45 4.36
C ILE A 26 -14.24 15.71 4.01
N THR A 27 -13.52 16.78 3.74
CA THR A 27 -14.07 18.13 3.55
C THR A 27 -13.93 18.61 2.11
N ARG A 28 -14.56 19.75 1.79
CA ARG A 28 -14.37 20.44 0.51
C ARG A 28 -12.89 20.79 0.29
N GLU A 29 -12.19 21.29 1.30
CA GLU A 29 -10.78 21.67 1.18
C GLU A 29 -9.89 20.47 0.83
N ASP A 30 -10.19 19.27 1.36
CA ASP A 30 -9.51 18.04 1.00
C ASP A 30 -9.64 17.73 -0.51
N PHE A 31 -10.80 18.03 -1.09
CA PHE A 31 -11.09 17.84 -2.52
C PHE A 31 -10.54 18.97 -3.40
N ASP A 32 -10.63 20.23 -2.96
CA ASP A 32 -10.09 21.39 -3.67
C ASP A 32 -8.56 21.26 -3.84
N ASN A 33 -7.87 20.72 -2.84
CA ASN A 33 -6.44 20.41 -2.92
C ASN A 33 -6.09 19.34 -3.97
N LEU A 34 -7.03 18.46 -4.31
CA LEU A 34 -6.84 17.39 -5.30
C LEU A 34 -7.21 17.85 -6.71
N PHE A 35 -8.38 18.47 -6.86
CA PHE A 35 -9.00 18.79 -8.15
C PHE A 35 -9.83 20.07 -8.11
N GLY A 36 -9.57 21.01 -7.19
CA GLY A 36 -10.28 22.30 -7.15
C GLY A 36 -10.07 23.18 -8.39
N HIS A 37 -9.12 22.82 -9.26
CA HIS A 37 -8.91 23.41 -10.57
C HIS A 37 -9.75 22.74 -11.68
N CYS A 38 -10.54 21.72 -11.35
CA CYS A 38 -11.43 21.01 -12.26
C CYS A 38 -12.88 21.39 -11.99
N GLU A 39 -13.71 21.49 -13.05
CA GLU A 39 -15.14 21.77 -12.90
C GLU A 39 -16.01 20.51 -12.73
N ALA A 40 -15.48 19.35 -13.12
CA ALA A 40 -16.19 18.07 -13.04
C ALA A 40 -15.22 16.92 -12.79
N ILE A 41 -15.74 15.86 -12.18
CA ILE A 41 -15.03 14.60 -11.94
C ILE A 41 -15.89 13.42 -12.37
N THR A 42 -15.27 12.44 -13.02
CA THR A 42 -15.91 11.19 -13.45
C THR A 42 -15.02 10.00 -13.09
N ASP A 43 -15.60 8.80 -13.05
CA ASP A 43 -14.90 7.53 -12.83
C ASP A 43 -14.22 7.41 -11.44
N GLN A 44 -13.50 6.31 -11.21
CA GLN A 44 -12.67 6.09 -10.04
C GLN A 44 -11.40 6.96 -10.11
N PRO A 45 -10.91 7.49 -8.97
CA PRO A 45 -11.36 7.21 -7.60
C PRO A 45 -12.53 8.09 -7.11
N GLY A 46 -12.92 9.15 -7.83
CA GLY A 46 -13.93 10.12 -7.37
C GLY A 46 -15.29 9.49 -7.04
N THR A 47 -15.76 8.56 -7.87
CA THR A 47 -17.01 7.81 -7.63
C THR A 47 -17.06 7.07 -6.29
N LEU A 48 -15.91 6.68 -5.73
CA LEU A 48 -15.83 6.01 -4.43
C LEU A 48 -16.12 6.95 -3.24
N PHE A 49 -16.10 8.27 -3.47
CA PHE A 49 -16.36 9.33 -2.48
C PHE A 49 -17.66 10.10 -2.79
N ALA A 50 -18.59 9.51 -3.55
CA ALA A 50 -19.81 10.21 -3.97
C ALA A 50 -20.61 10.85 -2.82
N PRO A 51 -20.86 10.19 -1.66
CA PRO A 51 -21.57 10.84 -0.55
C PRO A 51 -20.85 12.07 0.01
N GLU A 52 -19.53 11.98 0.14
CA GLU A 52 -18.68 13.08 0.61
C GLU A 52 -18.63 14.22 -0.40
N LEU A 53 -18.53 13.93 -1.69
CA LEU A 53 -18.57 14.93 -2.76
C LEU A 53 -19.91 15.67 -2.78
N ILE A 54 -21.03 14.94 -2.66
CA ILE A 54 -22.38 15.53 -2.60
C ILE A 54 -22.51 16.44 -1.37
N SER A 55 -21.96 16.02 -0.24
CA SER A 55 -22.02 16.81 1.00
C SER A 55 -21.08 18.03 0.94
N ALA A 56 -19.89 17.87 0.34
CA ALA A 56 -18.89 18.92 0.21
C ALA A 56 -19.31 20.00 -0.79
N TYR A 57 -19.95 19.59 -1.90
CA TYR A 57 -20.40 20.44 -3.01
C TYR A 57 -21.94 20.33 -3.21
N PRO A 58 -22.75 20.82 -2.27
CA PRO A 58 -24.22 20.75 -2.37
C PRO A 58 -24.78 21.50 -3.58
N GLU A 59 -24.04 22.47 -4.12
CA GLU A 59 -24.37 23.21 -5.34
C GLU A 59 -24.08 22.44 -6.63
N ALA A 60 -23.26 21.39 -6.57
CA ALA A 60 -22.88 20.62 -7.75
C ALA A 60 -24.00 19.69 -8.21
N LYS A 61 -24.13 19.55 -9.52
CA LYS A 61 -25.08 18.61 -10.13
C LYS A 61 -24.46 17.21 -10.21
N VAL A 62 -25.21 16.19 -9.81
CA VAL A 62 -24.78 14.78 -9.90
C VAL A 62 -25.38 14.14 -11.14
N ILE A 63 -24.52 13.57 -11.99
CA ILE A 63 -24.93 12.82 -13.19
C ILE A 63 -24.61 11.34 -12.98
N LEU A 64 -25.65 10.50 -13.03
CA LEU A 64 -25.50 9.04 -12.99
C LEU A 64 -25.69 8.46 -14.40
N SER A 65 -24.60 8.02 -15.01
CA SER A 65 -24.66 7.26 -16.26
C SER A 65 -25.17 5.85 -15.98
N ARG A 66 -26.19 5.42 -16.74
CA ARG A 66 -26.77 4.08 -16.64
C ARG A 66 -26.54 3.33 -17.94
N ARG A 67 -26.19 2.06 -17.83
CA ARG A 67 -26.02 1.12 -18.95
C ARG A 67 -26.59 -0.21 -18.51
N ASP A 68 -27.12 -0.97 -19.47
CA ASP A 68 -27.49 -2.36 -19.27
C ASP A 68 -26.31 -3.17 -18.70
N VAL A 69 -26.57 -3.96 -17.67
CA VAL A 69 -25.51 -4.66 -16.90
C VAL A 69 -24.85 -5.75 -17.75
N ASP A 70 -25.64 -6.49 -18.52
CA ASP A 70 -25.16 -7.59 -19.34
C ASP A 70 -24.27 -7.09 -20.49
N THR A 71 -24.50 -5.85 -20.94
CA THR A 71 -23.65 -5.18 -21.93
C THR A 71 -22.45 -4.47 -21.28
N TRP A 72 -22.64 -3.86 -20.10
CA TRP A 72 -21.59 -3.11 -19.41
C TRP A 72 -20.52 -4.01 -18.81
N TYR A 73 -20.91 -5.12 -18.19
CA TYR A 73 -19.99 -5.97 -17.43
C TYR A 73 -18.88 -6.58 -18.32
N PRO A 74 -19.15 -7.17 -19.50
CA PRO A 74 -18.10 -7.63 -20.40
C PRO A 74 -17.17 -6.50 -20.88
N SER A 75 -17.74 -5.32 -21.13
CA SER A 75 -17.00 -4.10 -21.51
C SER A 75 -16.07 -3.66 -20.38
N LEU A 76 -16.54 -3.67 -19.13
CA LEU A 76 -15.76 -3.34 -17.94
C LEU A 76 -14.64 -4.38 -17.74
N CYS A 77 -14.96 -5.67 -17.80
CA CYS A 77 -13.98 -6.74 -17.63
C CYS A 77 -12.86 -6.66 -18.67
N THR A 78 -13.16 -6.22 -19.89
CA THR A 78 -12.15 -6.00 -20.93
C THR A 78 -11.13 -4.93 -20.51
N VAL A 79 -11.59 -3.86 -19.86
CA VAL A 79 -10.75 -2.74 -19.41
C VAL A 79 -10.03 -3.04 -18.09
N LEU A 80 -10.72 -3.65 -17.12
CA LEU A 80 -10.19 -3.84 -15.76
C LEU A 80 -9.27 -5.05 -15.63
N ARG A 81 -9.48 -6.12 -16.39
CA ARG A 81 -8.75 -7.37 -16.19
C ARG A 81 -7.21 -7.26 -16.28
N PRO A 82 -6.60 -6.46 -17.18
CA PRO A 82 -5.16 -6.25 -17.18
C PRO A 82 -4.64 -5.58 -15.89
N ILE A 83 -5.49 -4.78 -15.23
CA ILE A 83 -5.21 -4.08 -13.97
C ILE A 83 -5.45 -5.00 -12.77
N THR A 84 -6.40 -5.92 -12.89
CA THR A 84 -6.91 -6.75 -11.80
C THR A 84 -6.48 -8.21 -11.91
N THR A 85 -5.23 -8.58 -12.20
CA THR A 85 -4.77 -9.92 -11.74
C THR A 85 -4.73 -10.02 -10.19
N GLY A 86 -5.16 -8.96 -9.47
CA GLY A 86 -5.70 -8.96 -8.11
C GLY A 86 -7.26 -9.04 -7.97
N LEU A 87 -8.03 -9.36 -9.03
CA LEU A 87 -9.52 -9.37 -9.12
C LEU A 87 -10.22 -10.39 -8.21
N LYS A 88 -9.49 -11.16 -7.40
CA LYS A 88 -10.10 -12.14 -6.48
C LYS A 88 -11.03 -11.48 -5.46
N VAL A 89 -10.75 -10.22 -5.08
CA VAL A 89 -11.57 -9.46 -4.13
C VAL A 89 -12.90 -9.00 -4.74
N TRP A 90 -12.89 -8.62 -6.02
CA TRP A 90 -14.07 -8.06 -6.71
C TRP A 90 -15.08 -9.13 -7.12
N VAL A 91 -14.64 -10.32 -7.56
CA VAL A 91 -15.56 -11.42 -7.90
C VAL A 91 -16.29 -11.93 -6.66
N ARG A 92 -15.60 -11.95 -5.51
CA ARG A 92 -16.21 -12.32 -4.22
C ARG A 92 -17.25 -11.30 -3.73
N PHE A 93 -17.15 -10.03 -4.11
CA PHE A 93 -18.12 -9.00 -3.78
C PHE A 93 -19.42 -9.11 -4.61
N LEU A 94 -19.34 -9.65 -5.84
CA LEU A 94 -20.48 -9.72 -6.78
C LEU A 94 -21.20 -11.07 -6.81
N GLU A 95 -20.79 -12.04 -5.98
CA GLU A 95 -21.37 -13.39 -5.91
C GLU A 95 -21.49 -14.13 -7.26
N LYS A 96 -20.64 -13.82 -8.24
CA LYS A 96 -20.61 -14.48 -9.55
C LYS A 96 -19.43 -15.43 -9.68
N ASP A 97 -19.61 -16.49 -10.47
CA ASP A 97 -18.53 -17.44 -10.77
C ASP A 97 -17.47 -16.83 -11.70
N ILE A 98 -16.22 -17.27 -11.50
CA ILE A 98 -15.10 -16.86 -12.34
C ILE A 98 -15.23 -17.59 -13.69
N PRO A 99 -15.26 -16.88 -14.84
CA PRO A 99 -15.34 -17.53 -16.14
C PRO A 99 -14.09 -18.38 -16.41
N ALA A 100 -14.31 -19.57 -16.98
CA ALA A 100 -13.26 -20.57 -17.20
C ALA A 100 -12.31 -20.23 -18.37
N GLU A 101 -12.74 -19.39 -19.31
CA GLU A 101 -11.94 -19.05 -20.47
C GLU A 101 -10.89 -17.97 -20.14
N ALA A 102 -9.64 -18.26 -20.49
CA ALA A 102 -8.55 -17.31 -20.38
C ALA A 102 -8.78 -16.18 -21.38
N PHE A 103 -8.69 -14.97 -20.87
CA PHE A 103 -9.32 -13.86 -21.55
C PHE A 103 -8.30 -13.27 -22.56
N PRO A 104 -8.71 -12.90 -23.77
CA PRO A 104 -7.82 -12.80 -24.94
C PRO A 104 -6.65 -11.81 -24.85
N ASN A 105 -6.75 -10.73 -24.05
CA ASN A 105 -5.71 -9.71 -23.90
C ASN A 105 -5.44 -9.38 -22.44
N GLY A 106 -4.55 -10.11 -21.77
CA GLY A 106 -4.15 -9.86 -20.38
C GLY A 106 -2.64 -9.66 -20.24
N ASN A 107 -2.20 -9.03 -19.16
CA ASN A 107 -0.81 -9.16 -18.75
C ASN A 107 -0.57 -10.63 -18.42
N THR A 108 0.27 -11.31 -19.19
CA THR A 108 0.65 -12.69 -18.88
C THR A 108 1.32 -12.72 -17.50
N VAL A 109 1.29 -13.89 -16.86
CA VAL A 109 2.03 -14.12 -15.61
C VAL A 109 3.49 -13.73 -15.79
N ASP A 110 4.08 -14.07 -16.95
CA ASP A 110 5.47 -13.75 -17.29
C ASP A 110 5.72 -12.23 -17.40
N ASN A 111 4.83 -11.49 -18.06
CA ASN A 111 4.98 -10.03 -18.18
C ASN A 111 4.83 -9.32 -16.83
N THR A 112 3.93 -9.82 -15.98
CA THR A 112 3.69 -9.28 -14.63
C THR A 112 4.85 -9.61 -13.69
N LEU A 113 5.34 -10.85 -13.72
CA LEU A 113 6.52 -11.27 -12.95
C LEU A 113 7.78 -10.53 -13.40
N GLY A 114 7.97 -10.34 -14.71
CA GLY A 114 9.08 -9.56 -15.25
C GLY A 114 9.05 -8.10 -14.75
N ALA A 115 7.89 -7.45 -14.78
CA ALA A 115 7.73 -6.10 -14.27
C ALA A 115 7.93 -6.01 -12.74
N PHE A 116 7.48 -7.03 -11.99
CA PHE A 116 7.67 -7.11 -10.55
C PHE A 116 9.13 -7.31 -10.18
N ASN A 117 9.79 -8.32 -10.76
CA ASN A 117 11.21 -8.60 -10.51
C ASN A 117 12.09 -7.40 -10.88
N ASN A 118 11.85 -6.75 -12.03
CA ASN A 118 12.62 -5.57 -12.44
C ASN A 118 12.53 -4.37 -11.48
N ASN A 119 11.48 -4.30 -10.66
CA ASN A 119 11.31 -3.24 -9.66
C ASN A 119 11.75 -3.68 -8.27
N VAL A 120 11.46 -4.93 -7.89
CA VAL A 120 11.86 -5.51 -6.61
C VAL A 120 13.37 -5.71 -6.55
N ASP A 121 14.00 -6.19 -7.61
CA ASP A 121 15.46 -6.41 -7.66
C ASP A 121 16.23 -5.10 -7.42
N LYS A 122 15.72 -3.97 -7.94
CA LYS A 122 16.32 -2.65 -7.71
C LYS A 122 16.16 -2.20 -6.25
N CYS A 123 15.01 -2.47 -5.63
CA CYS A 123 14.76 -2.19 -4.22
C CYS A 123 15.62 -3.08 -3.32
N VAL A 124 15.71 -4.37 -3.60
CA VAL A 124 16.51 -5.36 -2.85
C VAL A 124 18.00 -5.03 -3.00
N ALA A 125 18.49 -4.76 -4.21
CA ALA A 125 19.88 -4.36 -4.42
C ALA A 125 20.24 -3.08 -3.66
N SER A 126 19.33 -2.11 -3.62
CA SER A 126 19.53 -0.87 -2.84
C SER A 126 19.52 -1.12 -1.33
N ALA A 127 18.63 -1.99 -0.84
CA ALA A 127 18.56 -2.37 0.57
C ALA A 127 19.82 -3.13 1.02
N VAL A 128 20.29 -4.09 0.22
CA VAL A 128 21.52 -4.84 0.48
C VAL A 128 22.72 -3.90 0.53
N ARG A 129 22.86 -3.00 -0.45
CA ARG A 129 23.94 -1.99 -0.45
C ARG A 129 23.92 -1.15 0.82
N ASN A 130 22.76 -0.64 1.22
CA ASN A 130 22.65 0.19 2.42
C ASN A 130 22.97 -0.60 3.69
N LEU A 131 22.51 -1.85 3.78
CA LEU A 131 22.83 -2.73 4.91
C LEU A 131 24.34 -3.02 4.99
N THR A 132 25.00 -3.30 3.87
CA THR A 132 26.45 -3.52 3.82
C THR A 132 27.20 -2.27 4.31
N ILE A 133 26.81 -1.09 3.85
CA ILE A 133 27.41 0.18 4.31
C ILE A 133 27.22 0.33 5.82
N SER A 134 26.02 0.11 6.35
CA SER A 134 25.75 0.20 7.79
C SER A 134 26.59 -0.78 8.60
N VAL A 135 26.68 -2.04 8.19
CA VAL A 135 27.49 -3.06 8.88
C VAL A 135 28.97 -2.69 8.88
N VAL A 136 29.50 -2.21 7.76
CA VAL A 136 30.89 -1.75 7.67
C VAL A 136 31.13 -0.54 8.55
N CYS A 137 30.25 0.47 8.51
CA CYS A 137 30.38 1.66 9.36
C CYS A 137 30.34 1.31 10.85
N VAL A 138 29.41 0.46 11.28
CA VAL A 138 29.32 0.00 12.67
C VAL A 138 30.57 -0.80 13.04
N GLY A 139 31.02 -1.72 12.17
CA GLY A 139 32.23 -2.50 12.39
C GLY A 139 33.49 -1.63 12.54
N VAL A 140 33.64 -0.59 11.72
CA VAL A 140 34.74 0.38 11.81
C VAL A 140 34.64 1.18 13.11
N VAL A 141 33.46 1.69 13.47
CA VAL A 141 33.26 2.43 14.73
C VAL A 141 33.56 1.56 15.95
N VAL A 142 33.11 0.30 15.94
CA VAL A 142 33.41 -0.67 17.01
C VAL A 142 34.91 -0.98 17.03
N ALA A 143 35.55 -1.22 15.89
CA ALA A 143 36.99 -1.50 15.83
C ALA A 143 37.85 -0.31 16.26
N TYR A 144 37.48 0.93 15.93
CA TYR A 144 38.17 2.14 16.39
C TYR A 144 37.87 2.45 17.86
N GLY A 145 36.62 2.32 18.28
CA GLY A 145 36.19 2.55 19.67
C GLY A 145 36.76 1.52 20.65
N LEU A 146 36.93 0.28 20.21
CA LEU A 146 37.58 -0.79 20.99
C LEU A 146 39.09 -0.87 20.72
N GLY A 147 39.59 -0.30 19.62
CA GLY A 147 41.01 -0.27 19.27
C GLY A 147 41.88 0.56 20.23
N GLY A 148 41.26 1.39 21.07
CA GLY A 148 41.93 2.11 22.16
C GLY A 148 41.90 1.40 23.52
N HIS A 149 41.04 0.39 23.72
CA HIS A 149 40.88 -0.30 25.00
C HIS A 149 40.87 -1.81 24.81
N ARG A 150 41.86 -2.50 25.40
CA ARG A 150 41.91 -3.98 25.44
C ARG A 150 40.58 -4.54 25.93
N VAL A 151 39.82 -5.15 25.02
CA VAL A 151 38.55 -5.83 25.35
C VAL A 151 38.86 -6.99 26.29
N ASN A 152 38.39 -6.90 27.53
CA ASN A 152 38.51 -7.98 28.49
C ASN A 152 37.41 -9.01 28.22
N TRP A 153 37.71 -9.97 27.34
CA TRP A 153 36.82 -11.06 26.97
C TRP A 153 36.35 -11.89 28.16
N GLN A 154 37.15 -11.97 29.24
CA GLN A 154 36.78 -12.67 30.47
C GLN A 154 35.59 -12.00 31.17
N GLN A 155 35.49 -10.67 31.11
CA GLN A 155 34.41 -9.91 31.74
C GLN A 155 33.08 -10.12 30.99
N TRP A 156 33.12 -10.22 29.66
CA TRP A 156 31.94 -10.53 28.84
C TRP A 156 31.43 -11.95 29.05
N VAL A 157 32.32 -12.93 29.20
CA VAL A 157 31.94 -14.32 29.54
C VAL A 157 31.24 -14.37 30.91
N ASN A 158 31.70 -13.58 31.88
CA ASN A 158 31.04 -13.49 33.19
C ASN A 158 29.64 -12.86 33.10
N TYR A 159 29.43 -11.83 32.27
CA TYR A 159 28.10 -11.24 32.03
C TYR A 159 27.11 -12.21 31.36
N LEU A 160 27.61 -13.13 30.53
CA LEU A 160 26.79 -14.13 29.83
C LEU A 160 26.56 -15.40 30.66
N ASN A 161 27.22 -15.53 31.82
CA ASN A 161 27.04 -16.68 32.70
C ASN A 161 25.77 -16.49 33.55
N ILE A 162 24.62 -16.67 32.90
CA ILE A 162 23.25 -16.51 33.43
C ILE A 162 22.98 -17.40 34.67
N ARG A 163 23.87 -18.35 34.97
CA ARG A 163 23.73 -19.33 36.05
C ARG A 163 23.67 -18.69 37.46
N GLU A 164 24.47 -17.66 37.74
CA GLU A 164 24.43 -16.96 39.04
C GLU A 164 23.21 -16.04 39.20
N SER A 165 22.65 -15.53 38.10
CA SER A 165 21.46 -14.67 38.15
C SER A 165 20.19 -15.47 38.40
N ILE A 166 20.14 -16.74 37.99
CA ILE A 166 19.00 -17.64 38.23
C ILE A 166 19.02 -18.20 39.66
N GLU A 167 20.19 -18.52 40.22
CA GLU A 167 20.30 -19.08 41.58
C GLU A 167 19.96 -18.05 42.69
N ASN A 168 20.06 -16.74 42.42
CA ASN A 168 19.62 -15.70 43.35
C ASN A 168 18.11 -15.35 43.23
N PHE A 169 17.37 -16.03 42.34
CA PHE A 169 15.95 -15.76 42.07
C PHE A 169 15.02 -16.92 42.51
N ILE A 170 15.56 -18.02 43.04
CA ILE A 170 14.82 -19.14 43.65
C ILE A 170 15.09 -19.14 45.16
#